data_AF-A0A7S2DCS3-F1
#
_entry.id   AF-A0A7S2DCS3-F1
#
_cell.length_a   1.000
_cell.length_b   1.000
_cell.length_c   1.000
_cell.angle_alpha   90.00
_cell.angle_beta   90.00
_cell.angle_gamma   90.00
#
_symmetry.space_group_name_H-M   'P 1'
#
loop_
_entity.id
_entity.type
_entity.pdbx_description
1 polymer ?
#
loop_
_entity_poly.entity_id
_entity_poly.type
_entity_poly.pdbx_seq_one_letter_code
_entity_poly.pdbx_strand_id
1 'polypeptide(L)'
;ELHLFIPRAPSAADPKAVRPPQPKPAKIYGKLEQAVGTVNRPYMGPELLEWMKHPATKSDDMAGILTQPQGSRPNEAGHTCVWNGRPNWDALFTHVAQRHRGQGGKVGVFFCGAPAIGKDLRRNCNSHSDKDLHFLLMKESF
;
A
#
# COMPACT_ATOMS: atom_id res chain seq x y z
N GLU A 1 0.61 4.60 8.25
CA GLU A 1 1.46 4.61 7.06
C GLU A 1 0.68 3.97 5.92
N LEU A 2 0.79 4.50 4.70
CA LEU A 2 0.18 3.96 3.48
C LEU A 2 1.29 3.55 2.50
N HIS A 3 1.26 2.33 1.98
CA HIS A 3 2.22 1.88 0.98
C HIS A 3 1.56 1.77 -0.39
N LEU A 4 2.10 2.49 -1.37
CA LEU A 4 1.66 2.46 -2.76
C LEU A 4 2.70 1.68 -3.59
N PHE A 5 2.27 0.61 -4.26
CA PHE A 5 3.12 -0.22 -5.10
C PHE A 5 2.78 0.01 -6.56
N ILE A 6 3.74 0.49 -7.34
CA ILE A 6 3.55 0.81 -8.76
C ILE A 6 4.26 -0.27 -9.58
N PRO A 7 3.56 -1.33 -10.02
CA PRO A 7 4.10 -2.23 -11.03
C PRO A 7 4.23 -1.42 -12.34
N ARG A 8 5.44 -1.43 -12.91
CA ARG A 8 5.86 -0.78 -14.17
C ARG A 8 4.70 -0.14 -14.94
N ALA A 9 4.70 1.19 -15.04
CA ALA A 9 3.72 1.89 -15.87
C ALA A 9 3.73 1.27 -17.28
N PRO A 10 2.57 0.92 -17.87
CA PRO A 10 2.54 0.49 -19.25
C PRO A 10 3.17 1.60 -20.10
N SER A 11 4.15 1.24 -20.92
CA SER A 11 4.65 2.15 -21.95
C SER A 11 3.45 2.62 -22.76
N ALA A 12 3.29 3.93 -22.93
CA ALA A 12 2.24 4.50 -23.78
C ALA A 12 2.30 3.98 -25.24
N ALA A 13 3.42 3.35 -25.61
CA ALA A 13 3.66 2.75 -26.92
C ALA A 13 3.34 1.24 -27.01
N ASP A 14 2.85 0.59 -25.96
CA ASP A 14 2.47 -0.84 -26.05
C ASP A 14 1.07 -0.98 -26.69
N PRO A 15 0.95 -1.50 -27.93
CA PRO A 15 -0.33 -1.65 -28.62
C PRO A 15 -1.27 -2.66 -27.96
N LYS A 16 -0.81 -3.45 -26.97
CA LYS A 16 -1.62 -4.38 -26.16
C LYS A 16 -1.97 -3.85 -24.77
N ALA A 17 -1.54 -2.64 -24.41
CA ALA A 17 -1.89 -2.05 -23.11
C ALA A 17 -3.41 -1.84 -23.02
N VAL A 18 -4.07 -2.62 -22.17
CA VAL A 18 -5.46 -2.40 -21.80
C VAL A 18 -5.56 -1.02 -21.17
N ARG A 19 -6.26 -0.09 -21.83
CA ARG A 19 -6.51 1.23 -21.26
C ARG A 19 -7.26 1.03 -19.95
N PRO A 20 -6.78 1.59 -18.82
CA PRO A 20 -7.54 1.50 -17.58
C PRO A 20 -8.93 2.10 -17.81
N PRO A 21 -9.99 1.49 -17.24
CA PRO A 21 -11.32 2.06 -17.34
C PRO A 21 -11.26 3.50 -16.81
N GLN A 22 -11.85 4.41 -17.57
CA GLN A 22 -11.98 5.80 -17.15
C GLN A 22 -12.66 5.83 -15.78
N PRO A 23 -12.05 6.46 -14.76
CA PRO A 23 -12.68 6.54 -13.45
C PRO A 23 -14.03 7.24 -13.62
N LYS A 24 -15.11 6.57 -13.20
CA LYS A 24 -16.41 7.22 -13.10
C LYS A 24 -16.26 8.38 -12.11
N PRO A 25 -16.92 9.53 -12.36
CA PRO A 25 -16.91 10.62 -11.38
C PRO A 25 -17.36 10.07 -10.03
N ALA A 26 -16.58 10.37 -8.98
CA ALA A 26 -16.90 9.91 -7.64
C ALA A 26 -18.29 10.43 -7.26
N LYS A 27 -19.17 9.54 -6.80
CA LYS A 27 -20.43 9.96 -6.18
C LYS A 27 -20.08 10.68 -4.89
N ILE A 28 -20.31 11.98 -4.84
CA ILE A 28 -20.15 12.77 -3.61
C ILE A 28 -21.36 12.44 -2.72
N TYR A 29 -21.14 11.66 -1.68
CA TYR A 29 -22.14 11.37 -0.66
C TYR A 29 -22.02 12.43 0.46
N GLY A 30 -23.00 13.33 0.55
CA GLY A 30 -23.12 14.35 1.59
C GLY A 30 -22.89 15.79 1.13
N LYS A 31 -23.44 16.76 1.87
CA LYS A 31 -23.12 18.18 1.72
C LYS A 31 -21.70 18.40 2.22
N LEU A 32 -20.78 18.70 1.32
CA LEU A 32 -19.40 19.11 1.62
C LEU A 32 -19.38 20.58 2.13
N GLU A 33 -20.33 20.97 2.97
CA GLU A 33 -20.40 22.31 3.52
C GLU A 33 -19.57 22.35 4.81
N GLN A 34 -18.42 23.02 4.72
CA GLN A 34 -17.83 23.81 5.80
C GLN A 34 -17.34 23.04 7.03
N ALA A 35 -16.37 22.16 6.82
CA ALA A 35 -15.34 21.90 7.83
C ALA A 35 -13.97 21.72 7.16
N VAL A 36 -13.62 22.62 6.23
CA VAL A 36 -12.24 22.73 5.76
C VAL A 36 -11.46 23.54 6.79
N GLY A 37 -11.29 22.97 7.98
CA GLY A 37 -10.05 23.21 8.70
C GLY A 37 -8.92 22.84 7.74
N THR A 38 -7.83 23.59 7.73
CA THR A 38 -6.65 23.32 6.92
C THR A 38 -6.15 21.92 7.23
N VAL A 39 -6.62 20.92 6.47
CA VAL A 39 -6.04 19.58 6.51
C VAL A 39 -4.62 19.79 6.01
N ASN A 40 -3.64 19.71 6.91
CA ASN A 40 -2.23 19.77 6.56
C ASN A 40 -1.91 18.53 5.73
N ARG A 41 -2.12 18.63 4.42
CA ARG A 41 -1.84 17.56 3.47
C ARG A 41 -0.34 17.61 3.22
N PRO A 42 0.38 16.49 3.43
CA PRO A 42 1.83 16.49 3.26
C PRO A 42 2.27 16.67 1.79
N TYR A 43 1.34 16.53 0.84
CA TYR A 43 1.57 16.73 -0.59
C TYR A 43 0.27 17.12 -1.30
N MET A 44 0.40 17.72 -2.48
CA MET A 44 -0.71 17.95 -3.40
C MET A 44 -0.96 16.75 -4.32
N GLY A 45 -2.16 16.65 -4.90
CA GLY A 45 -2.52 15.55 -5.81
C GLY A 45 -1.55 15.39 -7.00
N PRO A 46 -1.20 16.47 -7.73
CA PRO A 46 -0.23 16.40 -8.82
C PRO A 46 1.17 15.96 -8.39
N GLU A 47 1.59 16.36 -7.19
CA GLU A 47 2.90 16.00 -6.62
C GLU A 47 2.98 14.50 -6.32
N LEU A 48 1.95 13.93 -5.70
CA LEU A 48 1.86 12.48 -5.49
C LEU A 48 1.85 11.73 -6.82
N LEU A 49 1.10 12.23 -7.82
CA LEU A 49 1.04 11.60 -9.13
C LEU A 49 2.42 11.57 -9.80
N GLU A 50 3.20 12.63 -9.66
CA GLU A 50 4.56 12.70 -10.19
C GLU A 50 5.47 11.65 -9.53
N TRP A 51 5.38 11.50 -8.21
CA TRP A 51 6.07 10.44 -7.47
C TRP A 51 5.66 9.03 -7.91
N MET A 52 4.36 8.81 -8.15
CA MET A 52 3.84 7.52 -8.63
C MET A 52 4.33 7.17 -10.05
N LYS A 53 4.58 8.16 -10.91
CA LYS A 53 5.15 7.93 -12.25
C LYS A 53 6.62 7.55 -12.19
N HIS A 54 7.34 8.06 -11.20
CA HIS A 54 8.79 7.90 -11.06
C HIS A 54 9.19 7.35 -9.68
N PRO A 55 8.74 6.14 -9.31
CA PRO A 55 9.06 5.55 -8.01
C PRO A 55 10.57 5.23 -7.94
N ALA A 56 11.28 5.92 -7.05
CA ALA A 56 12.74 5.83 -6.93
C ALA A 56 13.22 4.54 -6.23
N THR A 57 12.46 4.06 -5.23
CA THR A 57 12.88 2.94 -4.38
C THR A 57 12.22 1.63 -4.82
N LYS A 58 13.03 0.58 -5.02
CA LYS A 58 12.52 -0.75 -5.37
C LYS A 58 11.85 -1.41 -4.18
N SER A 59 10.79 -2.16 -4.45
CA SER A 59 10.09 -2.97 -3.46
C SER A 59 10.97 -4.03 -2.79
N ASP A 60 12.04 -4.46 -3.46
CA ASP A 60 12.94 -5.51 -2.97
C ASP A 60 13.76 -5.01 -1.77
N ASP A 61 14.07 -3.70 -1.73
CA ASP A 61 14.82 -3.05 -0.66
C ASP A 61 13.97 -2.75 0.59
N MET A 62 12.70 -3.17 0.58
CA MET A 62 11.72 -2.83 1.63
C MET A 62 12.19 -3.19 3.04
N ALA A 63 12.80 -4.35 3.23
CA ALA A 63 13.27 -4.76 4.56
C ALA A 63 14.27 -3.75 5.16
N GLY A 64 15.19 -3.20 4.35
CA GLY A 64 16.17 -2.22 4.80
C GLY A 64 15.62 -0.80 4.92
N ILE A 65 14.55 -0.48 4.19
CA ILE A 65 13.91 0.85 4.24
C ILE A 65 12.94 0.94 5.43
N LEU A 66 12.20 -0.13 5.75
CA LEU A 66 11.22 -0.13 6.85
C LEU A 66 11.86 -0.08 8.24
N THR A 67 13.16 -0.38 8.36
CA THR A 67 13.92 -0.22 9.61
C THR A 67 14.34 1.23 9.85
N GLN A 68 14.28 2.09 8.84
CA GLN A 68 14.60 3.51 8.97
C GLN A 68 13.43 4.27 9.64
N PRO A 69 13.72 5.33 10.39
CA PRO A 69 12.68 6.16 11.01
C PRO A 69 11.80 6.83 9.94
N GLN A 70 10.57 7.09 10.31
CA GLN A 70 9.65 7.86 9.48
C GLN A 70 10.22 9.28 9.23
N GLY A 71 10.07 9.79 8.02
CA GLY A 71 10.56 11.09 7.58
C GLY A 71 11.97 11.06 6.98
N SER A 72 12.73 9.96 7.16
CA SER A 72 14.06 9.80 6.57
C SER A 72 14.08 8.86 5.37
N ARG A 73 12.95 8.22 5.06
CA ARG A 73 12.88 7.18 4.02
C ARG A 73 12.88 7.85 2.64
N PRO A 74 13.68 7.36 1.69
CA PRO A 74 13.83 7.97 0.37
C PRO A 74 12.56 7.90 -0.50
N ASN A 75 11.59 7.08 -0.10
CA ASN A 75 10.32 6.89 -0.79
C ASN A 75 9.10 7.41 -0.03
N GLU A 76 9.30 8.22 1.01
CA GLU A 76 8.22 8.77 1.82
C GLU A 76 7.78 10.15 1.33
N ALA A 77 6.53 10.24 0.92
CA ALA A 77 5.79 11.48 0.75
C ALA A 77 4.84 11.63 1.96
N GLY A 78 5.31 12.28 3.02
CA GLY A 78 4.54 12.45 4.26
C GLY A 78 4.23 11.12 4.96
N HIS A 79 2.98 10.65 4.95
CA HIS A 79 2.62 9.36 5.56
C HIS A 79 2.45 8.24 4.52
N THR A 80 2.82 8.51 3.27
CA THR A 80 2.65 7.62 2.14
C THR A 80 4.02 7.23 1.58
N CYS A 81 4.27 5.94 1.42
CA CYS A 81 5.50 5.40 0.84
C CYS A 81 5.22 4.87 -0.56
N VAL A 82 5.99 5.31 -1.56
CA VAL A 82 5.82 4.91 -2.97
C VAL A 82 6.92 3.95 -3.41
N TRP A 83 6.54 2.75 -3.84
CA TRP A 83 7.47 1.67 -4.19
C TRP A 83 7.41 1.33 -5.68
N ASN A 84 8.56 1.05 -6.25
CA ASN A 84 8.71 0.54 -7.60
C ASN A 84 8.61 -0.98 -7.59
N GLY A 85 7.57 -1.52 -8.25
CA GLY A 85 7.37 -2.96 -8.38
C GLY A 85 6.27 -3.52 -7.49
N ARG A 86 6.29 -4.85 -7.31
CA ARG A 86 5.32 -5.59 -6.50
C ARG A 86 5.78 -5.64 -5.05
N PRO A 87 4.89 -5.60 -4.06
CA PRO A 87 5.28 -5.67 -2.66
C PRO A 87 6.08 -6.93 -2.34
N ASN A 88 7.15 -6.76 -1.56
CA ASN A 88 7.77 -7.86 -0.83
C ASN A 88 6.89 -8.15 0.41
N TRP A 89 5.92 -9.05 0.25
CA TRP A 89 4.98 -9.40 1.31
C TRP A 89 5.66 -9.92 2.57
N ASP A 90 6.75 -10.66 2.44
CA ASP A 90 7.47 -11.25 3.57
C ASP A 90 8.08 -10.15 4.45
N ALA A 91 8.77 -9.18 3.83
CA ALA A 91 9.32 -8.02 4.52
C ALA A 91 8.22 -7.18 5.20
N LEU A 92 7.10 -6.96 4.50
CA LEU A 92 5.98 -6.18 5.03
C LEU A 92 5.33 -6.88 6.24
N PHE A 93 5.04 -8.17 6.13
CA PHE A 93 4.44 -8.94 7.23
C PHE A 93 5.39 -9.05 8.41
N THR A 94 6.69 -9.25 8.18
CA THR A 94 7.72 -9.23 9.23
C THR A 94 7.73 -7.88 9.96
N HIS A 95 7.70 -6.77 9.24
CA HIS A 95 7.66 -5.43 9.83
C HIS A 95 6.40 -5.23 10.71
N VAL A 96 5.23 -5.61 10.20
CA VAL A 96 3.97 -5.52 10.96
C VAL A 96 4.02 -6.44 12.18
N ALA A 97 4.54 -7.66 12.03
CA ALA A 97 4.67 -8.61 13.14
C ALA A 97 5.58 -8.06 14.24
N GLN A 98 6.74 -7.48 13.90
CA GLN A 98 7.64 -6.87 14.87
C GLN A 98 7.00 -5.72 15.66
N ARG A 99 6.11 -4.94 15.02
CA ARG A 99 5.45 -3.80 15.66
C ARG A 99 4.32 -4.21 16.62
N HIS A 100 3.70 -5.37 16.38
CA HIS A 100 2.50 -5.81 17.11
C HIS A 100 2.71 -7.08 17.94
N ARG A 101 3.84 -7.78 17.80
CA ARG A 101 4.20 -8.91 18.66
C ARG A 101 4.32 -8.48 20.12
N GLY A 102 3.90 -9.36 21.01
CA GLY A 102 3.82 -9.10 22.45
C GLY A 102 2.51 -8.44 22.91
N GLN A 103 1.64 -8.02 21.99
CA GLN A 103 0.32 -7.49 22.32
C GLN A 103 -0.77 -8.59 22.37
N GLY A 104 -0.44 -9.85 22.07
CA GLY A 104 -1.38 -10.99 22.10
C GLY A 104 -2.55 -10.82 21.13
N GLY A 105 -2.28 -10.34 19.92
CA GLY A 105 -3.27 -9.71 19.06
C GLY A 105 -3.65 -10.48 17.79
N LYS A 106 -4.70 -9.98 17.13
CA LYS A 106 -5.10 -10.38 15.77
C LYS A 106 -4.91 -9.19 14.83
N VAL A 107 -4.28 -9.41 13.68
CA VAL A 107 -4.13 -8.42 12.62
C VAL A 107 -5.02 -8.81 11.45
N GLY A 108 -6.02 -7.99 11.14
CA GLY A 108 -6.87 -8.19 9.98
C GLY A 108 -6.14 -7.78 8.69
N VAL A 109 -6.14 -8.67 7.69
CA VAL A 109 -5.64 -8.40 6.34
C VAL A 109 -6.84 -8.42 5.40
N PHE A 110 -7.19 -7.28 4.82
CA PHE A 110 -8.34 -7.14 3.92
C PHE A 110 -7.86 -7.07 2.48
N PHE A 111 -8.52 -7.81 1.58
CA PHE A 111 -8.13 -7.87 0.18
C PHE A 111 -9.33 -7.94 -0.76
N CYS A 112 -9.33 -7.05 -1.76
CA CYS A 112 -10.20 -7.07 -2.93
C CYS A 112 -9.32 -6.89 -4.19
N GLY A 113 -9.26 -7.92 -5.06
CA GLY A 113 -8.41 -7.86 -6.26
C GLY A 113 -8.15 -9.23 -6.90
N ALA A 114 -7.07 -9.31 -7.69
CA ALA A 114 -6.71 -10.51 -8.45
C ALA A 114 -6.47 -11.73 -7.53
N PRO A 115 -7.04 -12.93 -7.85
CA PRO A 115 -6.91 -14.13 -7.02
C PRO A 115 -5.47 -14.53 -6.69
N ALA A 116 -4.52 -14.27 -7.61
CA ALA A 116 -3.10 -14.54 -7.39
C ALA A 116 -2.53 -13.79 -6.17
N ILE A 117 -2.89 -12.50 -6.00
CA ILE A 117 -2.47 -11.70 -4.85
C ILE A 117 -3.13 -12.24 -3.57
N GLY A 118 -4.40 -12.63 -3.64
CA GLY A 118 -5.09 -13.26 -2.50
C GLY A 118 -4.42 -14.55 -2.04
N LYS A 119 -3.87 -15.35 -2.96
CA LYS A 119 -3.09 -16.56 -2.64
C LYS A 119 -1.77 -16.20 -1.94
N ASP A 120 -1.06 -15.19 -2.43
CA ASP A 120 0.19 -14.72 -1.80
C ASP A 120 -0.07 -14.17 -0.39
N LEU A 121 -1.12 -13.37 -0.21
CA LEU A 121 -1.51 -12.85 1.10
C LEU A 121 -1.88 -13.96 2.07
N ARG A 122 -2.63 -14.97 1.61
CA ARG A 122 -2.98 -16.13 2.45
C ARG A 122 -1.74 -16.90 2.92
N ARG A 123 -0.79 -17.15 2.02
CA ARG A 123 0.50 -17.77 2.37
C ARG A 123 1.22 -16.97 3.44
N ASN A 124 1.31 -15.64 3.27
CA ASN A 124 2.00 -14.77 4.20
C ASN A 124 1.30 -14.68 5.57
N CYS A 125 -0.03 -14.61 5.60
CA CYS A 125 -0.80 -14.65 6.84
C CYS A 125 -0.49 -15.92 7.64
N ASN A 126 -0.51 -17.09 6.98
CA ASN A 126 -0.24 -18.35 7.65
C ASN A 126 1.21 -18.45 8.13
N SER A 127 2.18 -17.98 7.33
CA SER A 127 3.62 -18.13 7.63
C SER A 127 4.09 -17.19 8.73
N HIS A 128 3.44 -16.02 8.89
CA HIS A 128 3.80 -15.02 9.90
C HIS A 128 2.89 -15.04 11.13
N SER A 129 1.88 -15.92 11.16
CA SER A 129 1.09 -16.15 12.36
C SER A 129 1.82 -17.12 13.29
N ASP A 130 1.82 -16.81 14.58
CA ASP A 130 2.39 -17.65 15.63
C ASP A 130 1.45 -17.67 16.86
N LYS A 131 1.97 -18.05 18.04
CA LYS A 131 1.18 -18.12 19.27
C LYS A 131 0.80 -16.74 19.83
N ASP A 132 1.57 -15.70 19.50
CA ASP A 132 1.43 -14.36 20.08
C ASP A 132 0.71 -13.40 19.13
N LEU A 133 0.72 -13.69 17.82
CA LEU A 133 0.12 -12.85 16.79
C LEU A 133 -0.51 -13.69 15.67
N HIS A 134 -1.77 -13.41 15.35
CA HIS A 134 -2.48 -14.06 14.25
C HIS A 134 -2.88 -13.08 13.15
N PHE A 135 -2.46 -13.33 11.92
CA PHE A 135 -2.91 -12.62 10.73
C PHE A 135 -4.15 -13.30 10.13
N LEU A 136 -5.24 -12.56 9.99
CA LEU A 136 -6.53 -13.05 9.50
C LEU A 136 -6.87 -12.44 8.15
N LEU A 137 -6.80 -13.24 7.09
CA LEU A 137 -7.16 -12.80 5.74
C LEU A 137 -8.68 -12.79 5.53
N MET A 138 -9.22 -11.61 5.26
CA MET A 138 -10.61 -11.37 4.85
C MET A 138 -10.66 -11.03 3.37
N LYS A 139 -11.37 -11.86 2.60
CA LYS A 139 -11.63 -11.60 1.19
C LYS A 139 -12.89 -10.74 1.11
N GLU A 140 -12.72 -9.52 0.62
CA GLU A 140 -13.81 -8.55 0.48
C GLU A 140 -14.27 -8.47 -0.99
N SER A 141 -15.54 -8.13 -1.19
CA SER A 141 -16.12 -7.84 -2.51
C SER A 141 -16.92 -6.54 -2.39
N PHE A 142 -16.24 -5.41 -2.55
CA PHE A 142 -16.78 -4.05 -2.48
C PHE A 142 -17.43 -3.58 -3.79
#